data_AF-A0A8S4GVB7-F1
#
_entry.id   AF-A0A8S4GVB7-F1
#
_cell.length_a   1.000
_cell.length_b   1.000
_cell.length_c   1.000
_cell.angle_alpha   90.00
_cell.angle_beta   90.00
_cell.angle_gamma   90.00
#
_symmetry.space_group_name_H-M   'P 1'
#
loop_
_entity.id
_entity.type
_entity.pdbx_description
1 polymer ?
#
loop_
_entity_poly.entity_id
_entity_poly.type
_entity_poly.pdbx_seq_one_letter_code
_entity_poly.pdbx_strand_id
1 'polypeptide(L)'
;MASLPQDVSGKGDGGVMKTRIYREGKGDVPELHSRCLVHYTGYVLSSEGQSWDEEIFHDTRDEPGADPRVIICGRFVLKEAALNLAVASMRPGEKCRIEVESKYGFGERGNFSFPHVPPNARLAYDLELVAVEPPSDEKDVSQMLFEERLEAADRRRLRGNALFAEGGAKDDEACAAWASGLTFLDDDVVMQLEGAYLEQALKVRLALHLNTAAAMLRMPEYPNHLQEAVEHTSKVLNYQKDNLKALFRRGVASLRLGDMDGAKRDLERAAKLDPEDKAVRRELARVRQEQRALREAQRDMFAGKFGARAPEPAEKKAERPREEAAAAGAGAADAAVAEGGVEGQAPGWLGWVLAAGAIVVIAALQLVGLVRRHEVWKAP
;
A
#
# COMPACT_ATOMS: atom_id res chain seq x y z
N MET A 1 23.13 15.29 -40.68
CA MET A 1 23.54 13.90 -40.44
C MET A 1 22.29 13.14 -40.02
N ALA A 2 21.98 11.99 -40.62
CA ALA A 2 20.85 11.18 -40.17
C ALA A 2 21.17 10.67 -38.75
N SER A 3 20.25 10.88 -37.80
CA SER A 3 20.32 10.30 -36.47
C SER A 3 20.34 8.77 -36.59
N LEU A 4 21.16 8.10 -35.80
CA LEU A 4 21.15 6.63 -35.72
C LEU A 4 19.77 6.15 -35.22
N PRO A 5 19.26 4.99 -35.69
CA PRO A 5 18.04 4.41 -35.15
C PRO A 5 18.12 4.22 -33.63
N GLN A 6 17.07 4.61 -32.92
CA GLN A 6 16.98 4.50 -31.47
C GLN A 6 15.82 3.57 -31.10
N ASP A 7 16.10 2.57 -30.26
CA ASP A 7 15.03 1.77 -29.64
C ASP A 7 14.34 2.58 -28.54
N VAL A 8 13.02 2.78 -28.68
CA VAL A 8 12.18 3.51 -27.74
C VAL A 8 11.18 2.62 -27.02
N SER A 9 11.31 1.28 -27.13
CA SER A 9 10.43 0.33 -26.44
C SER A 9 10.66 0.28 -24.93
N GLY A 10 11.80 0.80 -24.46
CA GLY A 10 12.26 0.74 -23.08
C GLY A 10 12.77 -0.63 -22.65
N LYS A 11 12.62 -1.68 -23.48
CA LYS A 11 13.06 -3.05 -23.20
C LYS A 11 14.32 -3.47 -23.95
N GLY A 12 14.74 -2.70 -24.95
CA GLY A 12 15.86 -3.09 -25.82
C GLY A 12 15.52 -4.27 -26.73
N ASP A 13 14.24 -4.49 -27.02
CA ASP A 13 13.74 -5.61 -27.81
C ASP A 13 13.53 -5.27 -29.29
N GLY A 14 13.90 -4.05 -29.70
CA GLY A 14 13.78 -3.55 -31.07
C GLY A 14 12.35 -3.41 -31.55
N GLY A 15 11.35 -3.51 -30.67
CA GLY A 15 9.96 -3.57 -31.11
C GLY A 15 9.32 -2.23 -31.46
N VAL A 16 9.93 -1.12 -31.02
CA VAL A 16 9.57 0.24 -31.45
C VAL A 16 10.86 1.01 -31.72
N MET A 17 11.17 1.23 -32.98
CA MET A 17 12.41 1.86 -33.42
C MET A 17 12.13 3.24 -33.99
N LYS A 18 12.69 4.30 -33.40
CA LYS A 18 12.75 5.62 -34.03
C LYS A 18 13.87 5.61 -35.06
N THR A 19 13.50 5.40 -36.33
CA THR A 19 14.46 5.15 -37.42
C THR A 19 14.94 6.44 -38.08
N ARG A 20 14.14 7.51 -38.04
CA ARG A 20 14.50 8.79 -38.67
C ARG A 20 13.90 9.98 -37.94
N ILE A 21 14.67 11.04 -37.76
CA ILE A 21 14.17 12.34 -37.31
C ILE A 21 14.17 13.28 -38.53
N TYR A 22 12.99 13.74 -38.93
CA TYR A 22 12.79 14.70 -40.02
C TYR A 22 12.98 16.14 -39.54
N ARG A 23 12.61 16.41 -38.29
CA ARG A 23 12.75 17.72 -37.64
C ARG A 23 12.98 17.50 -36.14
N GLU A 24 14.02 18.11 -35.61
CA GLU A 24 14.29 18.13 -34.16
C GLU A 24 13.28 19.02 -33.44
N GLY A 25 12.75 18.54 -32.31
CA GLY A 25 11.93 19.33 -31.40
C GLY A 25 12.75 20.20 -30.46
N LYS A 26 12.08 21.03 -29.65
CA LYS A 26 12.70 21.91 -28.65
C LYS A 26 12.07 21.72 -27.28
N GLY A 27 12.80 22.09 -26.23
CA GLY A 27 12.35 21.90 -24.85
C GLY A 27 12.53 20.47 -24.38
N ASP A 28 11.99 20.15 -23.21
CA ASP A 28 12.11 18.82 -22.60
C ASP A 28 11.12 17.82 -23.20
N VAL A 29 11.39 16.53 -22.98
CA VAL A 29 10.45 15.46 -23.32
C VAL A 29 9.21 15.58 -22.43
N PRO A 30 8.02 15.14 -22.90
CA PRO A 30 6.80 15.22 -22.12
C PRO A 30 6.94 14.53 -20.76
N GLU A 31 6.50 15.21 -19.70
CA GLU A 31 6.33 14.57 -18.40
C GLU A 31 5.27 13.47 -18.50
N LEU A 32 5.38 12.46 -17.63
CA LEU A 32 4.40 11.40 -17.57
C LEU A 32 2.99 12.00 -17.36
N HIS A 33 2.02 11.43 -18.06
CA HIS A 33 0.61 11.86 -18.07
C HIS A 33 0.34 13.24 -18.69
N SER A 34 1.31 13.83 -19.38
CA SER A 34 1.07 15.02 -20.21
C SER A 34 0.22 14.66 -21.44
N ARG A 35 -0.64 15.59 -21.87
CA ARG A 35 -1.42 15.45 -23.09
C ARG A 35 -0.54 15.84 -24.28
N CYS A 36 -0.13 14.86 -25.05
CA CYS A 36 0.67 15.03 -26.26
C CYS A 36 -0.27 15.12 -27.45
N LEU A 37 -0.34 16.30 -28.08
CA LEU A 37 -1.11 16.52 -29.30
C LEU A 37 -0.26 16.09 -30.48
N VAL A 38 -0.67 15.03 -31.16
CA VAL A 38 0.09 14.45 -32.27
C VAL A 38 -0.72 14.39 -33.55
N HIS A 39 -0.02 14.59 -34.66
CA HIS A 39 -0.48 14.08 -35.94
C HIS A 39 0.38 12.91 -36.37
N TYR A 40 -0.24 11.96 -37.03
CA TYR A 40 0.48 10.87 -37.65
C TYR A 40 -0.15 10.42 -38.96
N THR A 41 0.72 9.88 -39.81
CA THR A 41 0.36 9.03 -40.93
C THR A 41 0.89 7.63 -40.63
N GLY A 42 -0.03 6.66 -40.55
CA GLY A 42 0.25 5.27 -40.23
C GLY A 42 0.28 4.40 -41.49
N TYR A 43 1.28 3.55 -41.59
CA TYR A 43 1.55 2.67 -42.72
C TYR A 43 1.56 1.20 -42.28
N VAL A 44 0.98 0.33 -43.10
CA VAL A 44 1.21 -1.12 -43.03
C VAL A 44 2.41 -1.44 -43.90
N LEU A 45 3.41 -2.10 -43.32
CA LEU A 45 4.58 -2.57 -44.05
C LEU A 45 4.29 -3.97 -44.56
N SER A 46 4.07 -4.11 -45.87
CA SER A 46 3.93 -5.43 -46.50
C SER A 46 5.30 -6.07 -46.75
N SER A 47 5.38 -7.39 -46.67
CA SER A 47 6.58 -8.17 -47.01
C SER A 47 6.43 -8.93 -48.33
N GLU A 48 5.34 -8.71 -49.08
CA GLU A 48 5.05 -9.44 -50.31
C GLU A 48 5.68 -8.73 -51.52
N GLY A 49 6.87 -9.20 -51.91
CA GLY A 49 7.60 -8.69 -53.07
C GLY A 49 8.78 -7.79 -52.67
N GLN A 50 9.80 -7.72 -53.52
CA GLN A 50 11.00 -6.91 -53.31
C GLN A 50 10.75 -5.38 -53.36
N SER A 51 9.50 -4.93 -53.37
CA SER A 51 9.10 -3.53 -53.17
C SER A 51 8.59 -3.33 -51.74
N TRP A 52 9.12 -2.33 -51.06
CA TRP A 52 8.53 -1.82 -49.82
C TRP A 52 7.28 -1.01 -50.17
N ASP A 53 6.19 -1.70 -50.51
CA ASP A 53 4.91 -1.03 -50.73
C ASP A 53 4.31 -0.70 -49.35
N GLU A 54 4.35 0.59 -49.02
CA GLU A 54 3.79 1.16 -47.79
C GLU A 54 2.34 1.58 -48.05
N GLU A 55 1.38 0.87 -47.45
CA GLU A 55 -0.03 1.22 -47.57
C GLU A 55 -0.46 2.08 -46.38
N ILE A 56 -0.99 3.26 -46.64
CA ILE A 56 -1.52 4.15 -45.60
C ILE A 56 -2.81 3.54 -45.04
N PHE A 57 -2.83 3.21 -43.75
CA PHE A 57 -4.04 2.75 -43.08
C PHE A 57 -4.78 3.87 -42.35
N HIS A 58 -4.08 4.95 -41.99
CA HIS A 58 -4.69 6.10 -41.31
C HIS A 58 -3.82 7.36 -41.42
N ASP A 59 -4.44 8.50 -41.76
CA ASP A 59 -3.83 9.81 -41.59
C ASP A 59 -4.76 10.71 -40.78
N THR A 60 -4.27 11.16 -39.62
CA THR A 60 -5.03 12.07 -38.74
C THR A 60 -5.35 13.42 -39.39
N ARG A 61 -4.65 13.81 -40.45
CA ARG A 61 -4.89 15.08 -41.15
C ARG A 61 -5.97 15.00 -42.22
N ASP A 62 -6.26 13.79 -42.69
CA ASP A 62 -7.34 13.55 -43.64
C ASP A 62 -8.70 13.44 -42.94
N GLU A 63 -8.72 13.35 -41.60
CA GLU A 63 -9.95 13.39 -40.82
C GLU A 63 -10.62 14.78 -40.88
N PRO A 64 -11.97 14.85 -40.88
CA PRO A 64 -12.70 16.11 -40.81
C PRO A 64 -12.28 16.96 -39.60
N GLY A 65 -11.85 18.20 -39.84
CA GLY A 65 -11.33 19.11 -38.82
C GLY A 65 -9.81 19.08 -38.70
N ALA A 66 -9.15 17.98 -39.10
CA ALA A 66 -7.71 17.78 -38.99
C ALA A 66 -7.19 18.13 -37.58
N ASP A 67 -7.96 17.78 -36.55
CA ASP A 67 -7.58 18.01 -35.16
C ASP A 67 -6.47 17.03 -34.75
N PRO A 68 -5.46 17.47 -33.99
CA PRO A 68 -4.42 16.58 -33.50
C PRO A 68 -5.01 15.53 -32.54
N ARG A 69 -4.54 14.29 -32.67
CA ARG A 69 -4.89 13.20 -31.76
C ARG A 69 -4.23 13.44 -30.41
N VAL A 70 -4.99 13.30 -29.33
CA VAL A 70 -4.45 13.38 -27.97
C VAL A 70 -3.94 12.01 -27.54
N ILE A 71 -2.64 11.92 -27.25
CA ILE A 71 -1.99 10.77 -26.65
C ILE A 71 -1.48 11.16 -25.28
N ILE A 72 -1.74 10.34 -24.27
CA ILE A 72 -1.31 10.60 -22.91
C ILE A 72 0.05 9.95 -22.68
N CYS A 73 1.07 10.75 -22.40
CA CYS A 73 2.41 10.24 -22.16
C CYS A 73 2.43 9.15 -21.08
N GLY A 74 2.91 7.95 -21.43
CA GLY A 74 3.03 6.80 -20.53
C GLY A 74 1.73 6.09 -20.13
N ARG A 75 0.59 6.42 -20.77
CA ARG A 75 -0.61 5.61 -20.68
C ARG A 75 -0.43 4.34 -21.52
N PHE A 76 -0.71 3.17 -20.94
CA PHE A 76 -0.63 1.92 -21.68
C PHE A 76 -1.99 1.55 -22.27
N VAL A 77 -2.22 1.89 -23.53
CA VAL A 77 -3.32 1.37 -24.34
C VAL A 77 -2.75 0.40 -25.35
N LEU A 78 -3.18 -0.87 -25.33
CA LEU A 78 -2.61 -1.93 -26.18
C LEU A 78 -2.56 -1.55 -27.67
N LYS A 79 -3.62 -0.91 -28.20
CA LYS A 79 -3.71 -0.51 -29.62
C LYS A 79 -2.81 0.67 -30.00
N GLU A 80 -2.39 1.47 -29.03
CA GLU A 80 -1.59 2.69 -29.24
C GLU A 80 -0.24 2.60 -28.51
N ALA A 81 0.19 1.39 -28.14
CA ALA A 81 1.35 1.19 -27.27
C ALA A 81 2.62 1.80 -27.86
N ALA A 82 2.86 1.59 -29.16
CA ALA A 82 3.98 2.19 -29.86
C ALA A 82 3.94 3.72 -29.89
N LEU A 83 2.77 4.32 -30.11
CA LEU A 83 2.62 5.77 -30.13
C LEU A 83 2.90 6.37 -28.76
N ASN A 84 2.40 5.76 -27.68
CA ASN A 84 2.67 6.18 -26.30
C ASN A 84 4.17 6.12 -25.94
N LEU A 85 4.87 5.07 -26.40
CA LEU A 85 6.32 4.93 -26.21
C LEU A 85 7.11 5.96 -27.04
N ALA A 86 6.66 6.21 -28.27
CA ALA A 86 7.31 7.18 -29.15
C ALA A 86 7.20 8.61 -28.59
N VAL A 87 6.00 9.07 -28.21
CA VAL A 87 5.82 10.45 -27.70
C VAL A 87 6.64 10.73 -26.44
N ALA A 88 6.83 9.75 -25.57
CA ALA A 88 7.68 9.88 -24.38
C ALA A 88 9.17 10.12 -24.70
N SER A 89 9.59 9.82 -25.93
CA SER A 89 10.95 10.06 -26.42
C SER A 89 11.08 11.30 -27.30
N MET A 90 9.97 11.97 -27.64
CA MET A 90 9.93 13.10 -28.57
C MET A 90 10.00 14.43 -27.82
N ARG A 91 10.49 15.48 -28.48
CA ARG A 91 10.40 16.88 -27.99
C ARG A 91 9.30 17.64 -28.72
N PRO A 92 8.63 18.63 -28.10
CA PRO A 92 7.67 19.49 -28.78
C PRO A 92 8.18 20.04 -30.12
N GLY A 93 7.38 19.90 -31.18
CA GLY A 93 7.70 20.28 -32.55
C GLY A 93 8.52 19.24 -33.35
N GLU A 94 8.91 18.12 -32.74
CA GLU A 94 9.65 17.04 -33.39
C GLU A 94 8.79 16.34 -34.44
N LYS A 95 9.42 16.02 -35.58
CA LYS A 95 8.85 15.12 -36.59
C LYS A 95 9.78 13.94 -36.80
N CYS A 96 9.28 12.73 -36.66
CA CYS A 96 10.09 11.51 -36.78
C CYS A 96 9.32 10.36 -37.42
N ARG A 97 10.05 9.36 -37.91
CA ARG A 97 9.51 8.06 -38.29
C ARG A 97 9.82 7.03 -37.22
N ILE A 98 8.82 6.25 -36.86
CA ILE A 98 8.99 5.04 -36.06
C ILE A 98 8.58 3.81 -36.86
N GLU A 99 9.26 2.69 -36.63
CA GLU A 99 8.90 1.36 -37.09
C GLU A 99 8.47 0.50 -35.89
N VAL A 100 7.40 -0.26 -36.07
CA VAL A 100 6.67 -0.90 -34.99
C VAL A 100 6.42 -2.36 -35.32
N GLU A 101 6.91 -3.24 -34.45
CA GLU A 101 6.58 -4.66 -34.49
C GLU A 101 5.13 -4.89 -34.05
N SER A 102 4.49 -5.91 -34.63
CA SER A 102 3.04 -6.13 -34.50
C SER A 102 2.54 -6.15 -33.05
N LYS A 103 3.32 -6.71 -32.12
CA LYS A 103 3.02 -6.79 -30.68
C LYS A 103 2.88 -5.42 -29.97
N TYR A 104 3.42 -4.35 -30.56
CA TYR A 104 3.29 -2.96 -30.07
C TYR A 104 2.26 -2.14 -30.87
N GLY A 105 1.68 -2.73 -31.92
CA GLY A 105 0.57 -2.18 -32.69
C GLY A 105 -0.73 -2.98 -32.45
N PHE A 106 -1.25 -3.62 -33.50
CA PHE A 106 -2.52 -4.34 -33.45
C PHE A 106 -2.42 -5.85 -33.14
N GLY A 107 -1.19 -6.36 -32.98
CA GLY A 107 -0.91 -7.73 -32.54
C GLY A 107 -1.45 -8.82 -33.47
N GLU A 108 -1.59 -10.03 -32.91
CA GLU A 108 -2.05 -11.22 -33.64
C GLU A 108 -3.47 -11.11 -34.20
N ARG A 109 -4.30 -10.21 -33.65
CA ARG A 109 -5.68 -10.04 -34.10
C ARG A 109 -5.82 -9.03 -35.23
N GLY A 110 -4.88 -8.10 -35.35
CA GLY A 110 -5.05 -6.94 -36.24
C GLY A 110 -6.23 -6.05 -35.79
N ASN A 111 -6.78 -5.31 -36.74
CA ASN A 111 -8.00 -4.52 -36.59
C ASN A 111 -8.86 -4.69 -37.84
N PHE A 112 -9.95 -5.42 -37.71
CA PHE A 112 -10.86 -5.68 -38.83
C PHE A 112 -11.71 -4.45 -39.21
N SER A 113 -11.98 -3.55 -38.25
CA SER A 113 -12.67 -2.28 -38.50
C SER A 113 -11.67 -1.18 -38.85
N PHE A 114 -12.17 0.03 -39.13
CA PHE A 114 -11.30 1.20 -39.30
C PHE A 114 -10.47 1.52 -38.03
N PRO A 115 -9.19 1.87 -38.17
CA PRO A 115 -8.39 1.66 -39.38
C PRO A 115 -8.10 0.18 -39.61
N HIS A 116 -8.31 -0.29 -40.85
CA HIS A 116 -8.16 -1.71 -41.18
C HIS A 116 -6.68 -2.08 -41.18
N VAL A 117 -6.29 -2.97 -40.28
CA VAL A 117 -4.90 -3.42 -40.14
C VAL A 117 -4.86 -4.95 -40.06
N PRO A 118 -4.10 -5.64 -40.93
CA PRO A 118 -4.01 -7.09 -40.92
C PRO A 118 -3.46 -7.66 -39.60
N PRO A 119 -3.82 -8.91 -39.25
CA PRO A 119 -3.14 -9.69 -38.21
C PRO A 119 -1.62 -9.69 -38.36
N ASN A 120 -0.89 -9.51 -37.25
CA ASN A 120 0.57 -9.54 -37.21
C ASN A 120 1.28 -8.54 -38.14
N ALA A 121 0.60 -7.49 -38.59
CA ALA A 121 1.20 -6.47 -39.43
C ALA A 121 2.31 -5.70 -38.70
N ARG A 122 3.44 -5.51 -39.40
CA ARG A 122 4.47 -4.52 -39.02
C ARG A 122 4.01 -3.16 -39.51
N LEU A 123 4.22 -2.13 -38.70
CA LEU A 123 3.72 -0.78 -39.00
C LEU A 123 4.87 0.21 -39.04
N ALA A 124 4.63 1.33 -39.71
CA ALA A 124 5.43 2.53 -39.53
C ALA A 124 4.50 3.71 -39.24
N TYR A 125 5.01 4.70 -38.52
CA TYR A 125 4.32 5.97 -38.32
C TYR A 125 5.27 7.13 -38.61
N ASP A 126 4.84 8.04 -39.46
CA ASP A 126 5.43 9.38 -39.53
C ASP A 126 4.66 10.27 -38.56
N LEU A 127 5.33 10.64 -37.46
CA LEU A 127 4.78 11.36 -36.31
C LEU A 127 5.21 12.82 -36.32
N GLU A 128 4.30 13.68 -35.86
CA GLU A 128 4.59 15.06 -35.45
C GLU A 128 4.01 15.31 -34.07
N LEU A 129 4.88 15.63 -33.10
CA LEU A 129 4.45 16.09 -31.78
C LEU A 129 4.20 17.61 -31.86
N VAL A 130 2.95 17.98 -32.04
CA VAL A 130 2.54 19.38 -32.26
C VAL A 130 2.72 20.21 -31.00
N ALA A 131 2.17 19.72 -29.89
CA ALA A 131 2.21 20.40 -28.61
C ALA A 131 2.14 19.39 -27.46
N VAL A 132 2.60 19.84 -26.29
CA VAL A 132 2.49 19.12 -25.04
C VAL A 132 1.77 20.03 -24.07
N GLU A 133 0.59 19.62 -23.63
CA GLU A 133 -0.12 20.29 -22.55
C GLU A 133 0.26 19.57 -21.24
N PRO A 134 0.61 20.33 -20.18
CA PRO A 134 0.94 19.75 -18.90
C PRO A 134 -0.25 18.96 -18.34
N PRO A 135 -0.01 17.97 -17.47
CA PRO A 135 -1.10 17.23 -16.87
C PRO A 135 -2.01 18.18 -16.08
N SER A 136 -3.31 18.15 -16.35
CA SER A 136 -4.32 18.93 -15.63
C SER A 136 -5.40 18.02 -15.03
N ASP A 137 -5.80 18.33 -13.80
CA ASP A 137 -6.90 17.69 -13.08
C ASP A 137 -8.13 18.61 -13.00
N GLU A 138 -8.21 19.65 -13.83
CA GLU A 138 -9.26 20.68 -13.76
C GLU A 138 -10.66 20.19 -14.13
N LYS A 139 -10.78 18.97 -14.67
CA LYS A 139 -12.08 18.38 -14.98
C LYS A 139 -12.77 17.94 -13.70
N ASP A 140 -14.07 18.24 -13.60
CA ASP A 140 -14.92 17.68 -12.57
C ASP A 140 -14.87 16.15 -12.64
N VAL A 141 -14.61 15.49 -11.50
CA VAL A 141 -14.49 14.03 -11.37
C VAL A 141 -15.71 13.30 -11.93
N SER A 142 -16.90 13.92 -11.88
CA SER A 142 -18.15 13.39 -12.43
C SER A 142 -18.19 13.37 -13.97
N GLN A 143 -17.37 14.18 -14.63
CA GLN A 143 -17.27 14.28 -16.09
C GLN A 143 -16.09 13.50 -16.67
N MET A 144 -15.24 12.92 -15.80
CA MET A 144 -14.07 12.17 -16.25
C MET A 144 -14.46 10.77 -16.68
N LEU A 145 -13.89 10.32 -17.81
CA LEU A 145 -13.96 8.92 -18.23
C LEU A 145 -13.12 8.02 -17.30
N PHE A 146 -13.37 6.71 -17.33
CA PHE A 146 -12.64 5.74 -16.51
C PHE A 146 -11.13 5.92 -16.63
N GLU A 147 -10.63 6.05 -17.86
CA GLU A 147 -9.20 6.12 -18.09
C GLU A 147 -8.60 7.45 -17.64
N GLU A 148 -9.34 8.55 -17.73
CA GLU A 148 -8.90 9.85 -17.19
C GLU A 148 -8.82 9.80 -15.66
N ARG A 149 -9.76 9.11 -15.01
CA ARG A 149 -9.75 8.89 -13.55
C ARG A 149 -8.59 7.99 -13.13
N LEU A 150 -8.36 6.89 -13.85
CA LEU A 150 -7.25 5.97 -13.61
C LEU A 150 -5.89 6.69 -13.73
N GLU A 151 -5.77 7.54 -14.75
CA GLU A 151 -4.58 8.34 -15.00
C GLU A 151 -4.33 9.40 -13.92
N ALA A 152 -5.38 10.12 -13.52
CA ALA A 152 -5.32 11.10 -12.43
C ALA A 152 -4.93 10.45 -11.08
N ALA A 153 -5.42 9.22 -10.83
CA ALA A 153 -5.01 8.43 -9.67
C ALA A 153 -3.53 8.01 -9.75
N ASP A 154 -3.07 7.57 -10.92
CA ASP A 154 -1.70 7.12 -11.13
C ASP A 154 -0.67 8.27 -11.05
N ARG A 155 -1.01 9.45 -11.57
CA ARG A 155 -0.24 10.70 -11.34
C ARG A 155 0.03 10.94 -9.87
N ARG A 156 -1.05 10.90 -9.08
CA ARG A 156 -1.00 11.11 -7.63
C ARG A 156 -0.22 10.03 -6.91
N ARG A 157 -0.33 8.79 -7.37
CA ARG A 157 0.51 7.68 -6.91
C ARG A 157 1.99 7.98 -7.08
N LEU A 158 2.39 8.43 -8.27
CA LEU A 158 3.79 8.71 -8.59
C LEU A 158 4.31 9.96 -7.91
N ARG A 159 3.51 11.03 -7.84
CA ARG A 159 3.83 12.23 -7.06
C ARG A 159 4.09 11.88 -5.60
N GLY A 160 3.20 11.11 -4.98
CA GLY A 160 3.40 10.68 -3.59
C GLY A 160 4.64 9.78 -3.44
N ASN A 161 4.94 8.92 -4.42
CA ASN A 161 6.17 8.11 -4.40
C ASN A 161 7.44 8.97 -4.43
N ALA A 162 7.46 10.02 -5.26
CA ALA A 162 8.59 10.94 -5.33
C ALA A 162 8.79 11.67 -4.00
N LEU A 163 7.71 12.25 -3.45
CA LEU A 163 7.73 12.93 -2.15
C LEU A 163 8.18 12.00 -1.02
N PHE A 164 7.68 10.77 -0.99
CA PHE A 164 8.03 9.80 0.05
C PHE A 164 9.49 9.32 -0.03
N ALA A 165 10.09 9.37 -1.22
CA ALA A 165 11.50 9.04 -1.42
C ALA A 165 12.43 10.12 -0.85
N GLU A 166 12.00 11.38 -0.81
CA GLU A 166 12.71 12.47 -0.10
C GLU A 166 12.65 12.24 1.42
N GLY A 167 11.51 11.75 1.91
CA GLY A 167 11.31 11.23 3.25
C GLY A 167 11.11 12.29 4.34
N GLY A 168 10.51 11.87 5.46
CA GLY A 168 10.45 12.61 6.71
C GLY A 168 9.56 13.85 6.58
N ALA A 169 10.16 14.98 6.22
CA ALA A 169 9.48 16.27 6.05
C ALA A 169 8.47 16.31 4.89
N LYS A 170 8.49 15.30 4.02
CA LYS A 170 7.58 15.16 2.87
C LYS A 170 6.60 13.99 2.99
N ASP A 171 6.62 13.26 4.11
CA ASP A 171 5.77 12.08 4.30
C ASP A 171 4.28 12.46 4.36
N ASP A 172 3.96 13.66 4.88
CA ASP A 172 2.61 14.22 4.94
C ASP A 172 2.09 14.62 3.55
N GLU A 173 2.91 15.32 2.77
CA GLU A 173 2.61 15.68 1.37
C GLU A 173 2.44 14.42 0.51
N ALA A 174 3.29 13.41 0.73
CA ALA A 174 3.17 12.12 0.05
C ALA A 174 1.85 11.43 0.38
N CYS A 175 1.49 11.42 1.67
CA CYS A 175 0.24 10.85 2.14
C CYS A 175 -0.98 11.57 1.55
N ALA A 176 -0.95 12.91 1.53
CA ALA A 176 -2.00 13.73 0.92
C ALA A 176 -2.13 13.48 -0.59
N ALA A 177 -1.01 13.32 -1.30
CA ALA A 177 -1.02 12.99 -2.71
C ALA A 177 -1.71 11.63 -2.95
N TRP A 178 -1.35 10.59 -2.20
CA TRP A 178 -1.99 9.28 -2.34
C TRP A 178 -3.46 9.26 -1.93
N ALA A 179 -3.82 9.97 -0.85
CA ALA A 179 -5.21 10.13 -0.42
C ALA A 179 -6.05 10.81 -1.51
N SER A 180 -5.51 11.86 -2.14
CA SER A 180 -6.14 12.48 -3.32
C SER A 180 -6.24 11.49 -4.48
N GLY A 181 -5.30 10.56 -4.66
CA GLY A 181 -5.36 9.57 -5.73
C GLY A 181 -6.55 8.62 -5.58
N LEU A 182 -6.90 8.31 -4.34
CA LEU A 182 -8.02 7.43 -4.01
C LEU A 182 -9.38 8.04 -4.34
N THR A 183 -9.50 9.37 -4.43
CA THR A 183 -10.78 10.04 -4.77
C THR A 183 -11.19 9.82 -6.23
N PHE A 184 -10.25 9.46 -7.11
CA PHE A 184 -10.55 9.14 -8.51
C PHE A 184 -10.92 7.67 -8.71
N LEU A 185 -10.65 6.82 -7.73
CA LEU A 185 -10.92 5.39 -7.77
C LEU A 185 -11.58 4.96 -6.47
N ASP A 186 -12.62 5.68 -6.03
CA ASP A 186 -13.36 5.39 -4.79
C ASP A 186 -14.07 4.02 -4.83
N ASP A 187 -14.68 3.63 -3.70
CA ASP A 187 -15.36 2.33 -3.60
C ASP A 187 -16.54 2.22 -4.58
N ASP A 188 -17.30 3.30 -4.79
CA ASP A 188 -18.46 3.32 -5.70
C ASP A 188 -18.03 3.01 -7.14
N VAL A 189 -16.92 3.61 -7.56
CA VAL A 189 -16.37 3.42 -8.91
C VAL A 189 -15.84 2.01 -9.07
N VAL A 190 -15.05 1.53 -8.10
CA VAL A 190 -14.48 0.18 -8.18
C VAL A 190 -15.55 -0.90 -8.15
N MET A 191 -16.65 -0.69 -7.42
CA MET A 191 -17.78 -1.62 -7.38
C MET A 191 -18.54 -1.74 -8.71
N GLN A 192 -18.39 -0.78 -9.62
CA GLN A 192 -19.04 -0.78 -10.94
C GLN A 192 -18.16 -1.37 -12.06
N LEU A 193 -16.88 -1.64 -11.79
CA LEU A 193 -15.93 -2.13 -12.79
C LEU A 193 -15.83 -3.65 -12.79
N GLU A 194 -15.60 -4.20 -13.98
CA GLU A 194 -15.38 -5.64 -14.18
C GLU A 194 -14.24 -5.91 -15.16
N GLY A 195 -13.73 -7.15 -15.15
CA GLY A 195 -12.70 -7.64 -16.07
C GLY A 195 -11.43 -6.77 -16.09
N ALA A 196 -10.94 -6.47 -17.29
CA ALA A 196 -9.68 -5.74 -17.48
C ALA A 196 -9.68 -4.33 -16.85
N TYR A 197 -10.83 -3.65 -16.79
CA TYR A 197 -10.93 -2.32 -16.18
C TYR A 197 -10.78 -2.40 -14.66
N LEU A 198 -11.43 -3.39 -14.02
CA LEU A 198 -11.27 -3.62 -12.58
C LEU A 198 -9.81 -3.98 -12.24
N GLU A 199 -9.18 -4.86 -13.04
CA GLU A 199 -7.78 -5.23 -12.83
C GLU A 199 -6.83 -4.02 -12.91
N GLN A 200 -7.04 -3.15 -13.89
CA GLN A 200 -6.26 -1.91 -14.05
C GLN A 200 -6.48 -0.95 -12.87
N ALA A 201 -7.73 -0.75 -12.45
CA ALA A 201 -8.07 0.11 -11.31
C ALA A 201 -7.45 -0.42 -10.01
N LEU A 202 -7.57 -1.72 -9.73
CA LEU A 202 -7.01 -2.34 -8.53
C LEU A 202 -5.49 -2.26 -8.49
N LYS A 203 -4.81 -2.38 -9.64
CA LYS A 203 -3.34 -2.22 -9.70
C LYS A 203 -2.90 -0.87 -9.14
N VAL A 204 -3.62 0.20 -9.45
CA VAL A 204 -3.31 1.57 -8.98
C VAL A 204 -3.85 1.79 -7.56
N ARG A 205 -5.13 1.49 -7.31
CA ARG A 205 -5.79 1.73 -6.02
C ARG A 205 -5.14 0.97 -4.87
N LEU A 206 -4.79 -0.30 -5.06
CA LEU A 206 -4.16 -1.09 -4.00
C LEU A 206 -2.75 -0.59 -3.68
N ALA A 207 -2.02 -0.10 -4.69
CA ALA A 207 -0.71 0.54 -4.47
C ALA A 207 -0.85 1.85 -3.68
N LEU A 208 -1.86 2.67 -4.00
CA LEU A 208 -2.17 3.89 -3.23
C LEU A 208 -2.43 3.57 -1.75
N HIS A 209 -3.35 2.63 -1.45
CA HIS A 209 -3.63 2.22 -0.07
C HIS A 209 -2.39 1.67 0.66
N LEU A 210 -1.61 0.81 0.01
CA LEU A 210 -0.36 0.31 0.57
C LEU A 210 0.57 1.46 0.94
N ASN A 211 0.76 2.40 0.02
CA ASN A 211 1.68 3.52 0.20
C ASN A 211 1.21 4.47 1.30
N THR A 212 -0.08 4.82 1.34
CA THR A 212 -0.68 5.62 2.43
C THR A 212 -0.41 4.97 3.79
N ALA A 213 -0.66 3.65 3.92
CA ALA A 213 -0.37 2.94 5.17
C ALA A 213 1.13 2.97 5.53
N ALA A 214 2.03 2.99 4.55
CA ALA A 214 3.47 3.08 4.79
C ALA A 214 3.88 4.46 5.36
N ALA A 215 3.31 5.55 4.83
CA ALA A 215 3.53 6.88 5.38
C ALA A 215 2.93 7.04 6.78
N MET A 216 1.69 6.57 6.99
CA MET A 216 1.05 6.60 8.30
C MET A 216 1.88 5.90 9.38
N LEU A 217 2.56 4.79 9.06
CA LEU A 217 3.46 4.11 10.01
C LEU A 217 4.75 4.90 10.35
N ARG A 218 5.10 5.91 9.55
CA ARG A 218 6.27 6.80 9.74
C ARG A 218 5.92 8.14 10.39
N MET A 219 4.64 8.49 10.52
CA MET A 219 4.17 9.77 11.05
C MET A 219 3.42 9.59 12.37
N PRO A 220 4.11 9.33 13.50
CA PRO A 220 3.46 9.13 14.79
C PRO A 220 2.74 10.36 15.34
N GLU A 221 3.05 11.55 14.84
CA GLU A 221 2.41 12.81 15.21
C GLU A 221 1.02 12.97 14.56
N TYR A 222 0.73 12.21 13.49
CA TYR A 222 -0.55 12.31 12.79
C TYR A 222 -1.66 11.62 13.59
N PRO A 223 -2.79 12.30 13.86
CA PRO A 223 -3.88 11.71 14.64
C PRO A 223 -4.41 10.43 14.00
N ASN A 224 -4.68 9.39 14.80
CA ASN A 224 -5.24 8.11 14.34
C ASN A 224 -4.42 7.38 13.25
N HIS A 225 -3.16 7.74 13.04
CA HIS A 225 -2.33 7.19 11.97
C HIS A 225 -2.27 5.66 11.96
N LEU A 226 -2.26 5.02 13.14
CA LEU A 226 -2.26 3.57 13.25
C LEU A 226 -3.59 2.94 12.82
N GLN A 227 -4.71 3.53 13.25
CA GLN A 227 -6.05 3.07 12.85
C GLN A 227 -6.25 3.22 11.34
N GLU A 228 -5.82 4.34 10.76
CA GLU A 228 -5.87 4.56 9.31
C GLU A 228 -4.97 3.58 8.55
N ALA A 229 -3.77 3.28 9.07
CA ALA A 229 -2.90 2.26 8.48
C ALA A 229 -3.57 0.86 8.48
N VAL A 230 -4.28 0.50 9.56
CA VAL A 230 -5.07 -0.75 9.63
C VAL A 230 -6.21 -0.75 8.61
N GLU A 231 -6.91 0.37 8.45
CA GLU A 231 -8.03 0.47 7.49
C GLU A 231 -7.53 0.31 6.05
N HIS A 232 -6.50 1.08 5.66
CA HIS A 232 -5.93 1.02 4.31
C HIS A 232 -5.39 -0.37 3.96
N THR A 233 -4.67 -1.00 4.89
CA THR A 233 -4.16 -2.37 4.67
C THR A 233 -5.29 -3.40 4.63
N SER A 234 -6.36 -3.20 5.39
CA SER A 234 -7.55 -4.07 5.33
C SER A 234 -8.26 -3.97 3.98
N LYS A 235 -8.39 -2.77 3.40
CA LYS A 235 -8.89 -2.59 2.03
C LYS A 235 -8.06 -3.39 1.02
N VAL A 236 -6.73 -3.42 1.17
CA VAL A 236 -5.86 -4.23 0.30
C VAL A 236 -6.11 -5.72 0.47
N LEU A 237 -6.24 -6.20 1.71
CA LEU A 237 -6.43 -7.61 2.04
C LEU A 237 -7.81 -8.15 1.63
N ASN A 238 -8.80 -7.28 1.44
CA ASN A 238 -10.10 -7.66 0.87
C ASN A 238 -9.97 -8.18 -0.57
N TYR A 239 -9.04 -7.63 -1.36
CA TYR A 239 -8.77 -8.06 -2.74
C TYR A 239 -7.61 -9.05 -2.82
N GLN A 240 -6.56 -8.84 -2.03
CA GLN A 240 -5.33 -9.64 -2.06
C GLN A 240 -5.02 -10.19 -0.67
N LYS A 241 -5.70 -11.28 -0.30
CA LYS A 241 -5.64 -11.89 1.04
C LYS A 241 -4.23 -12.25 1.52
N ASP A 242 -3.34 -12.58 0.58
CA ASP A 242 -1.95 -12.97 0.85
C ASP A 242 -0.94 -11.87 0.44
N ASN A 243 -1.36 -10.60 0.41
CA ASN A 243 -0.42 -9.50 0.17
C ASN A 243 0.52 -9.31 1.38
N LEU A 244 1.78 -9.72 1.21
CA LEU A 244 2.83 -9.67 2.25
C LEU A 244 2.98 -8.26 2.85
N LYS A 245 3.02 -7.21 2.02
CA LYS A 245 3.19 -5.82 2.47
C LYS A 245 2.01 -5.36 3.31
N ALA A 246 0.79 -5.70 2.92
CA ALA A 246 -0.41 -5.35 3.68
C ALA A 246 -0.48 -6.09 5.02
N LEU A 247 -0.24 -7.41 5.03
CA LEU A 247 -0.19 -8.22 6.26
C LEU A 247 0.86 -7.68 7.23
N PHE A 248 2.08 -7.43 6.75
CA PHE A 248 3.15 -6.88 7.57
C PHE A 248 2.79 -5.51 8.16
N ARG A 249 2.35 -4.57 7.31
CA ARG A 249 1.99 -3.21 7.75
C ARG A 249 0.81 -3.19 8.72
N ARG A 250 -0.22 -4.00 8.46
CA ARG A 250 -1.38 -4.13 9.37
C ARG A 250 -0.95 -4.71 10.70
N GLY A 251 -0.16 -5.78 10.69
CA GLY A 251 0.35 -6.41 11.90
C GLY A 251 1.21 -5.47 12.76
N VAL A 252 2.07 -4.66 12.13
CA VAL A 252 2.85 -3.63 12.83
C VAL A 252 1.95 -2.54 13.41
N ALA A 253 0.94 -2.07 12.66
CA ALA A 253 -0.01 -1.08 13.15
C ALA A 253 -0.84 -1.62 14.33
N SER A 254 -1.39 -2.82 14.22
CA SER A 254 -2.13 -3.51 15.28
C SER A 254 -1.29 -3.70 16.54
N LEU A 255 -0.02 -4.07 16.41
CA LEU A 255 0.88 -4.21 17.55
C LEU A 255 1.05 -2.88 18.30
N ARG A 256 1.28 -1.79 17.56
CA ARG A 256 1.41 -0.44 18.15
C ARG A 256 0.11 0.07 18.77
N LEU A 257 -1.05 -0.40 18.29
CA LEU A 257 -2.37 -0.14 18.88
C LEU A 257 -2.65 -1.00 20.13
N GLY A 258 -1.81 -1.99 20.42
CA GLY A 258 -2.02 -2.95 21.50
C GLY A 258 -2.92 -4.14 21.14
N ASP A 259 -3.36 -4.25 19.88
CA ASP A 259 -4.06 -5.43 19.37
C ASP A 259 -3.07 -6.57 19.07
N MET A 260 -2.67 -7.25 20.14
CA MET A 260 -1.69 -8.34 20.09
C MET A 260 -2.17 -9.54 19.26
N ASP A 261 -3.47 -9.83 19.29
CA ASP A 261 -4.05 -10.99 18.62
C ASP A 261 -4.16 -10.76 17.11
N GLY A 262 -4.57 -9.56 16.69
CA GLY A 262 -4.51 -9.13 15.30
C GLY A 262 -3.09 -9.11 14.77
N ALA A 263 -2.17 -8.47 15.52
CA ALA A 263 -0.76 -8.39 15.15
C ALA A 263 -0.11 -9.77 14.94
N LYS A 264 -0.31 -10.68 15.89
CA LYS A 264 0.21 -12.04 15.79
C LYS A 264 -0.31 -12.76 14.55
N ARG A 265 -1.62 -12.70 14.31
CA ARG A 265 -2.27 -13.38 13.19
C ARG A 265 -1.70 -12.95 11.84
N ASP A 266 -1.58 -11.64 11.63
CA ASP A 266 -1.10 -11.09 10.37
C ASP A 266 0.40 -11.34 10.18
N LEU A 267 1.22 -11.15 11.22
CA LEU A 267 2.66 -11.36 11.14
C LEU A 267 3.03 -12.85 11.02
N GLU A 268 2.27 -13.76 11.64
CA GLU A 268 2.45 -15.20 11.44
C GLU A 268 2.06 -15.62 10.03
N ARG A 269 1.03 -15.01 9.44
CA ARG A 269 0.68 -15.24 8.03
C ARG A 269 1.77 -14.69 7.11
N ALA A 270 2.29 -13.49 7.37
CA ALA A 270 3.40 -12.91 6.62
C ALA A 270 4.66 -13.81 6.68
N ALA A 271 5.00 -14.34 7.85
CA ALA A 271 6.15 -15.24 8.02
C ALA A 271 5.98 -16.60 7.32
N LYS A 272 4.74 -17.05 7.08
CA LYS A 272 4.48 -18.24 6.27
C LYS A 272 4.68 -17.98 4.78
N LEU A 273 4.42 -16.75 4.32
CA LEU A 273 4.59 -16.35 2.92
C LEU A 273 6.05 -16.04 2.58
N ASP A 274 6.77 -15.41 3.50
CA ASP A 274 8.21 -15.18 3.40
C ASP A 274 8.92 -15.49 4.74
N PRO A 275 9.40 -16.73 4.93
CA PRO A 275 10.08 -17.15 6.15
C PRO A 275 11.43 -16.45 6.41
N GLU A 276 12.09 -15.95 5.36
CA GLU A 276 13.43 -15.36 5.47
C GLU A 276 13.40 -13.87 5.76
N ASP A 277 12.23 -13.21 5.63
CA ASP A 277 12.06 -11.80 5.92
C ASP A 277 12.46 -11.46 7.36
N LYS A 278 13.59 -10.75 7.49
CA LYS A 278 14.16 -10.33 8.77
C LYS A 278 13.26 -9.34 9.50
N ALA A 279 12.54 -8.48 8.77
CA ALA A 279 11.64 -7.50 9.37
C ALA A 279 10.43 -8.21 9.99
N VAL A 280 9.81 -9.15 9.28
CA VAL A 280 8.69 -9.94 9.82
C VAL A 280 9.12 -10.73 11.06
N ARG A 281 10.29 -11.40 11.02
CA ARG A 281 10.81 -12.15 12.17
C ARG A 281 11.06 -11.26 13.40
N ARG A 282 11.60 -10.06 13.19
CA ARG A 282 11.83 -9.08 14.26
C ARG A 282 10.52 -8.65 14.93
N GLU A 283 9.51 -8.29 14.14
CA GLU A 283 8.22 -7.87 14.68
C GLU A 283 7.48 -9.04 15.37
N LEU A 284 7.57 -10.26 14.86
CA LEU A 284 7.04 -11.45 15.56
C LEU A 284 7.73 -11.70 16.91
N ALA A 285 9.05 -11.51 16.99
CA ALA A 285 9.76 -11.61 18.26
C ALA A 285 9.26 -10.56 19.25
N ARG A 286 9.00 -9.34 18.78
CA ARG A 286 8.41 -8.26 19.58
C ARG A 286 7.02 -8.62 20.10
N VAL A 287 6.12 -9.15 19.24
CA VAL A 287 4.80 -9.64 19.66
C VAL A 287 4.92 -10.68 20.78
N ARG A 288 5.83 -11.66 20.63
CA ARG A 288 6.04 -12.71 21.64
C ARG A 288 6.55 -12.15 22.97
N GLN A 289 7.45 -11.18 22.91
CA GLN A 289 7.99 -10.51 24.09
C GLN A 289 6.89 -9.73 24.84
N GLU A 290 6.10 -8.93 24.14
CA GLU A 290 5.01 -8.15 24.74
C GLU A 290 3.91 -9.06 25.30
N GLN A 291 3.58 -10.17 24.62
CA GLN A 291 2.65 -11.19 25.15
C GLN A 291 3.16 -11.84 26.44
N ARG A 292 4.46 -12.16 26.52
CA ARG A 292 5.07 -12.73 27.72
C ARG A 292 5.00 -11.74 28.88
N ALA A 293 5.38 -10.48 28.63
CA ALA A 293 5.32 -9.42 29.63
C ALA A 293 3.88 -9.20 30.14
N LEU A 294 2.88 -9.20 29.26
CA LEU A 294 1.48 -9.07 29.65
C LEU A 294 1.01 -10.22 30.54
N ARG A 295 1.38 -11.47 30.21
CA ARG A 295 1.02 -12.65 31.04
C ARG A 295 1.71 -12.62 32.40
N GLU A 296 2.98 -12.22 32.45
CA GLU A 296 3.72 -12.06 33.71
C GLU A 296 3.07 -10.98 34.58
N ALA A 297 2.75 -9.82 34.02
CA ALA A 297 2.04 -8.75 34.72
C ALA A 297 0.65 -9.18 35.22
N GLN A 298 -0.11 -9.92 34.39
CA GLN A 298 -1.41 -10.47 34.80
C GLN A 298 -1.24 -11.45 35.96
N ARG A 299 -0.29 -12.40 35.88
CA ARG A 299 -0.01 -13.36 36.96
C ARG A 299 0.30 -12.64 38.27
N ASP A 300 1.16 -11.64 38.24
CA ASP A 300 1.59 -10.92 39.44
C ASP A 300 0.42 -10.11 40.04
N MET A 301 -0.44 -9.50 39.20
CA MET A 301 -1.67 -8.83 39.65
C MET A 301 -2.69 -9.79 40.29
N PHE A 302 -2.86 -10.99 39.75
CA PHE A 302 -3.78 -11.99 40.30
C PHE A 302 -3.23 -12.66 41.57
N ALA A 303 -1.93 -12.91 41.63
CA ALA A 303 -1.27 -13.41 42.84
C ALA A 303 -1.41 -12.43 44.02
N GLY A 304 -1.28 -11.12 43.78
CA GLY A 304 -1.46 -10.09 44.81
C GLY A 304 -2.91 -9.88 45.28
N LYS A 305 -3.91 -10.20 44.44
CA LYS A 305 -5.35 -10.01 44.77
C LYS A 305 -6.02 -11.22 45.43
N PHE A 306 -5.46 -12.43 45.29
CA PHE A 306 -6.01 -13.65 45.88
C PHE A 306 -5.05 -14.34 46.88
N GLY A 307 -3.86 -13.78 47.07
CA GLY A 307 -2.88 -14.23 48.06
C GLY A 307 -3.15 -13.71 49.47
N ALA A 308 -4.34 -13.97 50.03
CA ALA A 308 -4.54 -13.94 51.47
C ALA A 308 -5.64 -14.92 51.91
N ARG A 309 -5.20 -15.88 52.73
CA ARG A 309 -5.95 -16.87 53.54
C ARG A 309 -6.25 -18.22 52.90
N ALA A 310 -5.23 -19.06 52.84
CA ALA A 310 -5.42 -20.48 53.15
C ALA A 310 -5.48 -20.63 54.69
N PRO A 311 -6.45 -21.35 55.27
CA PRO A 311 -6.45 -21.61 56.72
C PRO A 311 -5.29 -22.56 57.05
N GLU A 312 -4.54 -22.24 58.11
CA GLU A 312 -3.48 -23.10 58.62
C GLU A 312 -4.02 -24.51 58.94
N PRO A 313 -3.31 -25.59 58.57
CA PRO A 313 -3.71 -26.93 58.97
C PRO A 313 -3.47 -27.11 60.47
N ALA A 314 -4.51 -27.48 61.20
CA ALA A 314 -4.44 -27.82 62.62
C ALA A 314 -3.41 -28.93 62.89
N GLU A 315 -2.46 -28.65 63.77
CA GLU A 315 -1.43 -29.57 64.25
C GLU A 315 -2.06 -30.81 64.92
N LYS A 316 -1.75 -32.00 64.41
CA LYS A 316 -2.02 -33.25 65.12
C LYS A 316 -0.92 -33.48 66.16
N LYS A 317 -1.31 -33.43 67.44
CA LYS A 317 -0.50 -33.94 68.56
C LYS A 317 -0.24 -35.44 68.37
N ALA A 318 1.01 -35.82 68.25
CA ALA A 318 1.46 -37.22 68.36
C ALA A 318 2.15 -37.41 69.72
N GLU A 319 1.61 -38.32 70.51
CA GLU A 319 2.17 -38.79 71.79
C GLU A 319 3.46 -39.61 71.57
N ARG A 320 4.40 -39.49 72.50
CA ARG A 320 5.65 -40.28 72.59
C ARG A 320 5.36 -41.65 73.24
N PRO A 321 6.26 -42.64 73.09
CA PRO A 321 7.24 -42.84 74.19
C PRO A 321 8.67 -43.30 73.79
N ARG A 322 9.63 -42.91 74.66
CA ARG A 322 10.90 -43.55 75.17
C ARG A 322 11.71 -44.51 74.27
N GLU A 323 13.04 -44.61 74.29
CA GLU A 323 14.16 -44.08 75.08
C GLU A 323 15.48 -44.40 74.33
N GLU A 324 16.60 -43.93 74.89
CA GLU A 324 18.01 -44.34 74.69
C GLU A 324 18.95 -43.45 73.88
N ALA A 325 20.18 -43.44 74.42
CA ALA A 325 21.14 -42.36 74.48
C ALA A 325 22.24 -42.44 73.40
N ALA A 326 22.87 -41.31 73.10
CA ALA A 326 24.30 -41.08 73.38
C ALA A 326 24.86 -39.86 72.60
N ALA A 327 25.41 -38.94 73.39
CA ALA A 327 26.71 -38.29 73.21
C ALA A 327 27.06 -37.47 71.93
N ALA A 328 27.23 -36.17 72.18
CA ALA A 328 28.48 -35.39 71.99
C ALA A 328 28.65 -34.49 70.74
N GLY A 329 29.08 -33.24 71.05
CA GLY A 329 29.85 -32.33 70.19
C GLY A 329 29.04 -31.20 69.56
N ALA A 330 28.86 -30.02 70.16
CA ALA A 330 29.81 -28.91 70.41
C ALA A 330 30.02 -27.95 69.20
N GLY A 331 29.82 -26.64 69.46
CA GLY A 331 30.20 -25.46 68.65
C GLY A 331 29.00 -24.73 68.01
N ALA A 332 28.40 -23.70 68.63
CA ALA A 332 28.82 -22.27 68.71
C ALA A 332 29.13 -21.62 67.35
N ALA A 333 28.86 -20.34 67.05
CA ALA A 333 27.97 -19.26 67.49
C ALA A 333 28.30 -18.06 66.54
N ASP A 334 27.58 -16.94 66.70
CA ASP A 334 27.72 -15.60 66.08
C ASP A 334 27.11 -15.43 64.66
N ALA A 335 26.00 -14.69 64.43
CA ALA A 335 25.57 -13.33 64.85
C ALA A 335 26.57 -12.25 64.38
N ALA A 336 26.24 -11.11 63.77
CA ALA A 336 24.99 -10.36 63.59
C ALA A 336 25.16 -9.26 62.50
N VAL A 337 24.05 -8.93 61.84
CA VAL A 337 23.49 -7.57 61.57
C VAL A 337 24.36 -6.47 60.94
N ALA A 338 23.87 -5.93 59.80
CA ALA A 338 23.72 -4.48 59.61
C ALA A 338 22.65 -4.17 58.53
N GLU A 339 21.70 -3.32 58.91
CA GLU A 339 20.58 -2.80 58.12
C GLU A 339 21.00 -1.74 57.09
N GLY A 340 20.11 -1.47 56.14
CA GLY A 340 20.17 -0.29 55.28
C GLY A 340 19.10 -0.31 54.19
N GLY A 341 17.86 0.07 54.56
CA GLY A 341 16.79 0.32 53.60
C GLY A 341 16.91 1.70 52.93
N VAL A 342 16.44 1.81 51.69
CA VAL A 342 16.00 3.08 51.08
C VAL A 342 14.75 2.79 50.23
N GLU A 343 13.71 3.59 50.50
CA GLU A 343 12.40 3.58 49.88
C GLU A 343 12.38 4.05 48.41
N GLY A 344 11.56 3.32 47.64
CA GLY A 344 10.67 3.70 46.53
C GLY A 344 10.74 5.06 45.82
N GLN A 345 10.67 4.97 44.48
CA GLN A 345 9.81 5.83 43.68
C GLN A 345 9.22 5.05 42.49
N ALA A 346 7.90 4.86 42.46
CA ALA A 346 7.17 4.22 41.37
C ALA A 346 6.77 5.25 40.29
N PRO A 347 6.82 4.90 38.98
CA PRO A 347 6.48 5.84 37.91
C PRO A 347 4.96 6.05 37.75
N GLY A 348 4.56 7.32 37.61
CA GLY A 348 3.18 7.85 37.69
C GLY A 348 2.17 7.46 36.60
N TRP A 349 2.41 6.43 35.79
CA TRP A 349 1.43 5.96 34.80
C TRP A 349 0.39 4.99 35.39
N LEU A 350 0.68 4.34 36.54
CA LEU A 350 -0.29 3.47 37.22
C LEU A 350 -1.51 4.22 37.78
N GLY A 351 -1.39 5.52 38.06
CA GLY A 351 -2.51 6.34 38.57
C GLY A 351 -3.64 6.51 37.55
N TRP A 352 -3.31 6.57 36.26
CA TRP A 352 -4.29 6.77 35.18
C TRP A 352 -5.07 5.49 34.86
N VAL A 353 -4.43 4.34 34.97
CA VAL A 353 -5.07 3.03 34.72
C VAL A 353 -6.11 2.69 35.79
N LEU A 354 -5.86 3.06 37.05
CA LEU A 354 -6.82 2.87 38.14
C LEU A 354 -8.00 3.85 38.07
N ALA A 355 -7.77 5.09 37.63
CA ALA A 355 -8.83 6.09 37.45
C ALA A 355 -9.78 5.73 36.29
N ALA A 356 -9.24 5.26 35.16
CA ALA A 356 -10.06 4.85 34.01
C ALA A 356 -10.91 3.60 34.32
N GLY A 357 -10.36 2.63 35.07
CA GLY A 357 -11.08 1.44 35.50
C GLY A 357 -12.25 1.75 36.46
N ALA A 358 -12.09 2.73 37.35
CA ALA A 358 -13.15 3.12 38.28
C ALA A 358 -14.34 3.81 37.57
N ILE A 359 -14.08 4.59 36.51
CA ILE A 359 -15.13 5.30 35.75
C ILE A 359 -16.03 4.31 34.99
N VAL A 360 -15.45 3.25 34.41
CA VAL A 360 -16.21 2.21 33.69
C VAL A 360 -17.10 1.40 34.63
N VAL A 361 -16.64 1.11 35.84
CA VAL A 361 -17.43 0.36 36.85
C VAL A 361 -18.58 1.21 37.40
N ILE A 362 -18.38 2.52 37.61
CA ILE A 362 -19.44 3.43 38.06
C ILE A 362 -20.52 3.61 36.98
N ALA A 363 -20.12 3.74 35.70
CA ALA A 363 -21.08 3.84 34.59
C ALA A 363 -21.89 2.54 34.41
N ALA A 364 -21.28 1.37 34.57
CA ALA A 364 -21.96 0.09 34.51
C ALA A 364 -22.97 -0.10 35.67
N LEU A 365 -22.64 0.35 36.88
CA LEU A 365 -23.54 0.28 38.03
C LEU A 365 -24.73 1.27 37.91
N GLN A 366 -24.53 2.43 37.29
CA GLN A 366 -25.63 3.38 37.02
C GLN A 366 -26.59 2.88 35.93
N LEU A 367 -26.08 2.19 34.90
CA LEU A 367 -26.89 1.55 33.85
C LEU A 367 -27.72 0.38 34.41
N VAL A 368 -27.15 -0.47 35.25
CA VAL A 368 -27.88 -1.56 35.92
C VAL A 368 -28.95 -1.03 36.88
N GLY A 369 -28.70 0.10 37.54
CA GLY A 369 -29.67 0.80 38.38
C GLY A 369 -30.81 1.49 37.63
N LEU A 370 -30.60 1.88 36.36
CA LEU A 370 -31.64 2.43 35.50
C LEU A 370 -32.55 1.34 34.93
N VAL A 371 -31.98 0.20 34.54
CA VAL A 371 -32.73 -0.96 34.01
C VAL A 371 -33.66 -1.54 35.08
N ARG A 372 -33.21 -1.64 36.35
CA ARG A 372 -34.06 -2.10 37.46
C ARG A 372 -35.22 -1.16 37.81
N ARG A 373 -35.10 0.15 37.54
CA ARG A 373 -36.22 1.09 37.76
C ARG A 373 -37.28 1.04 36.66
N HIS A 374 -36.93 0.56 35.47
CA HIS A 374 -37.85 0.46 34.34
C HIS A 374 -38.72 -0.81 34.36
N GLU A 375 -38.29 -1.86 35.09
CA GLU A 375 -39.06 -3.11 35.24
C GLU A 375 -40.13 -3.06 36.35
N VAL A 376 -40.14 -2.05 37.21
CA VAL A 376 -41.17 -1.90 38.27
C VAL A 376 -42.47 -1.25 37.74
N TRP A 377 -42.49 -0.76 36.50
CA TRP A 377 -43.65 -0.10 35.87
C TRP A 377 -44.40 -0.96 34.82
N LYS A 378 -44.16 -2.27 34.78
CA LYS A 378 -44.94 -3.20 33.95
C LYS A 378 -45.28 -4.49 34.68
N ALA A 379 -46.32 -4.44 35.50
CA ALA A 379 -47.18 -5.57 35.81
C ALA A 379 -48.58 -5.01 36.18
N PRO A 380 -49.66 -5.74 35.84
CA PRO A 380 -50.94 -5.19 35.36
C PRO A 380 -51.82 -4.48 36.39
#